data_AF-A0A8X6MNF6-F1
#
_entry.id   AF-A0A8X6MNF6-F1
#
_cell.length_a   1.000
_cell.length_b   1.000
_cell.length_c   1.000
_cell.angle_alpha   90.00
_cell.angle_beta   90.00
_cell.angle_gamma   90.00
#
_symmetry.space_group_name_H-M   'P 1'
#
loop_
_entity.id
_entity.type
_entity.pdbx_description
1 polymer ?
#
loop_
_entity_poly.entity_id
_entity_poly.type
_entity_poly.pdbx_seq_one_letter_code
_entity_poly.pdbx_strand_id
1 'polypeptide(L)'
;MYHVFTYRNCYKYLDILQPIVDSYDHSVHRSHGFVPAKITETDKPALYRFLCNISSLIMLRFAVNDVVRISKVRKALEKKLSTYLDLRNLLSASDIQ
;
A
#
# COMPACT_ATOMS: atom_id res chain seq x y z
N MET A 1 15.36 2.82 15.78
CA MET A 1 14.91 2.42 17.12
C MET A 1 16.04 2.42 18.15
N TYR A 2 17.19 1.76 17.92
CA TYR A 2 18.29 1.72 18.91
C TYR A 2 18.76 3.12 19.39
N HIS A 3 18.77 4.13 18.52
CA HIS A 3 19.11 5.52 18.87
C HIS A 3 18.28 6.10 20.02
N VAL A 4 17.01 5.71 20.14
CA VAL A 4 16.10 6.20 21.19
C VAL A 4 16.51 5.64 22.55
N PHE A 5 16.91 4.37 22.59
CA PHE A 5 17.40 3.69 23.80
C PHE A 5 18.73 4.31 24.26
N THR A 6 19.64 4.57 23.33
CA THR A 6 20.94 5.19 23.63
C THR A 6 20.79 6.64 24.10
N TYR A 7 19.94 7.43 23.45
CA TYR A 7 19.71 8.84 23.83
C TYR A 7 19.06 8.97 25.21
N ARG A 8 18.13 8.08 25.56
CA ARG A 8 17.41 8.10 26.84
C ARG A 8 18.13 7.35 27.97
N ASN A 9 19.28 6.72 27.68
CA ASN A 9 20.03 5.87 28.60
C ASN A 9 19.13 4.86 29.36
N CYS A 10 18.16 4.28 28.65
CA CYS A 10 17.23 3.32 29.20
C CYS A 10 17.23 2.06 28.32
N TYR A 11 17.63 0.95 28.93
CA TYR A 11 17.79 -0.35 28.24
C TYR A 11 16.60 -1.29 28.48
N LYS A 12 15.66 -0.88 29.34
CA LYS A 12 14.43 -1.62 29.61
C LYS A 12 13.39 -1.24 28.58
N TYR A 13 13.09 -2.16 27.67
CA TYR A 13 12.18 -1.93 26.55
C TYR A 13 10.79 -1.45 26.97
N LEU A 14 10.24 -2.03 28.05
CA LEU A 14 8.89 -1.76 28.52
C LEU A 14 8.72 -0.31 29.02
N ASP A 15 9.74 0.25 29.67
CA ASP A 15 9.67 1.59 30.28
C ASP A 15 9.60 2.70 29.23
N ILE A 16 10.01 2.40 27.99
CA ILE A 16 10.12 3.36 26.88
C ILE A 16 9.07 3.15 25.82
N LEU A 17 8.30 2.06 25.90
CA LEU A 17 7.29 1.74 24.90
C LEU A 17 6.15 2.76 24.94
N GLN A 18 5.62 3.08 26.12
CA GLN A 18 4.56 4.08 26.29
C GLN A 18 4.92 5.44 25.66
N PRO A 19 6.06 6.06 26.00
CA PRO A 19 6.46 7.33 25.40
C PRO A 19 6.64 7.29 23.88
N ILE A 20 7.03 6.13 23.33
CA ILE A 20 7.19 5.95 21.88
C ILE A 20 5.83 5.87 21.20
N VAL A 21 4.90 5.08 21.75
CA VAL A 21 3.53 4.96 21.24
C VAL A 21 2.83 6.32 21.30
N ASP A 22 2.91 7.01 22.44
CA ASP A 22 2.33 8.34 22.60
C ASP A 22 2.89 9.33 21.59
N SER A 23 4.21 9.34 21.38
CA SER A 23 4.84 10.20 20.38
C SER A 23 4.40 9.86 18.95
N TYR A 24 4.20 8.59 18.64
CA TYR A 24 3.76 8.15 17.32
C TYR A 24 2.31 8.57 17.05
N ASP A 25 1.42 8.31 18.01
CA ASP A 25 -0.02 8.53 17.86
C ASP A 25 -0.41 10.02 17.83
N HIS A 26 0.40 10.89 18.45
CA HIS A 26 0.12 12.33 18.53
C HIS A 26 0.94 13.20 17.58
N SER A 27 1.94 12.64 16.88
CA SER A 27 2.71 13.37 15.89
C SER A 27 2.02 13.40 14.52
N VAL A 28 2.27 14.46 13.75
CA VAL A 28 1.84 14.53 12.35
C VAL A 28 2.75 13.64 11.52
N HIS A 29 2.20 12.61 10.88
CA HIS A 29 2.99 11.71 10.05
C HIS A 29 3.24 12.33 8.67
N ARG A 30 4.50 12.34 8.24
CA ARG A 30 4.92 12.97 6.97
C ARG A 30 4.24 12.38 5.73
N SER A 31 3.91 11.09 5.76
CA SER A 31 3.38 10.36 4.60
C SER A 31 1.99 10.84 4.17
N HIS A 32 1.10 11.09 5.13
CA HIS A 32 -0.29 11.44 4.88
C HIS A 32 -0.74 12.74 5.56
N GLY A 33 0.08 13.32 6.43
CA GLY A 33 -0.21 14.59 7.12
C GLY A 33 -1.25 14.49 8.24
N PHE A 34 -1.65 13.28 8.63
CA PHE A 34 -2.62 13.06 9.71
C PHE A 34 -1.93 12.66 11.01
N VAL A 35 -2.58 13.00 12.11
CA VAL A 35 -2.24 12.54 13.47
C VAL A 35 -3.08 11.29 13.75
N PRO A 36 -2.48 10.11 14.00
CA PRO A 36 -3.22 8.86 14.17
C PRO A 36 -4.34 8.92 15.21
N ALA A 37 -4.08 9.50 16.38
CA ALA A 37 -5.05 9.61 17.47
C ALA A 37 -6.27 10.50 17.15
N LYS A 38 -6.18 11.33 16.10
CA LYS A 38 -7.25 12.28 15.71
C LYS A 38 -8.04 11.84 14.49
N ILE A 39 -7.77 10.65 13.94
CA ILE A 39 -8.46 10.15 12.74
C ILE A 39 -9.90 9.78 13.10
N THR A 40 -10.84 10.38 12.38
CA THR A 40 -12.26 10.04 12.48
C THR A 40 -12.73 9.24 11.27
N GLU A 41 -13.94 8.66 11.34
CA GLU A 41 -14.53 7.90 10.22
C GLU A 41 -14.62 8.75 8.93
N THR A 42 -14.82 10.06 9.05
CA THR A 42 -14.90 10.99 7.91
C THR A 42 -13.55 11.22 7.23
N ASP A 43 -12.44 10.99 7.92
CA ASP A 43 -11.08 11.19 7.40
C ASP A 43 -10.54 9.95 6.67
N LYS A 44 -11.09 8.76 6.98
CA LYS A 44 -10.68 7.49 6.39
C LYS A 44 -10.64 7.50 4.85
N PRO A 45 -11.63 8.07 4.13
CA PRO A 45 -11.58 8.12 2.67
C PRO A 45 -10.40 8.94 2.13
N ALA A 46 -10.06 10.06 2.78
CA ALA A 46 -8.93 10.89 2.39
C ALA A 46 -7.60 10.18 2.68
N LEU A 47 -7.49 9.57 3.87
CA LEU A 47 -6.33 8.77 4.25
C LEU A 47 -6.09 7.59 3.30
N TYR A 48 -7.16 6.86 2.96
CA TYR A 48 -7.09 5.72 2.04
C TYR A 48 -6.58 6.14 0.65
N ARG A 49 -7.03 7.30 0.14
CA ARG A 49 -6.55 7.84 -1.14
C ARG A 49 -5.04 8.15 -1.11
N PHE A 50 -4.54 8.72 -0.01
CA PHE A 50 -3.12 8.99 0.18
C PHE A 50 -2.29 7.69 0.28
N LEU A 51 -2.76 6.71 1.06
CA LEU A 51 -2.03 5.45 1.30
C LEU A 51 -1.99 4.54 0.07
N CYS A 52 -3.11 4.41 -0.64
CA CYS A 52 -3.22 3.50 -1.77
C CYS A 52 -2.76 4.11 -3.09
N ASN A 53 -2.28 5.37 -3.08
CA ASN A 53 -1.78 6.11 -4.24
C ASN A 53 -2.68 5.92 -5.47
N ILE A 54 -4.00 5.96 -5.25
CA ILE A 54 -5.01 5.82 -6.31
C ILE A 54 -5.17 7.20 -6.98
N SER A 55 -4.05 7.83 -7.32
CA SER A 55 -4.02 9.04 -8.11
C SER A 55 -4.05 8.60 -9.56
N SER A 56 -5.25 8.67 -10.14
CA SER A 56 -5.55 8.52 -11.57
C SER A 56 -5.33 7.13 -12.18
N LEU A 57 -6.25 6.76 -13.07
CA LEU A 57 -5.98 5.77 -14.10
C LEU A 57 -4.72 6.24 -14.85
N ILE A 58 -3.62 5.50 -14.71
CA ILE A 58 -2.43 5.76 -15.49
C ILE A 58 -2.79 5.42 -16.94
N MET A 59 -3.13 6.45 -17.72
CA MET A 59 -3.32 6.32 -19.16
C MET A 59 -1.95 6.13 -19.79
N LEU A 60 -1.58 4.86 -19.98
CA LEU A 60 -0.38 4.49 -20.70
C LEU A 60 -0.59 4.77 -22.19
N ARG A 61 0.18 5.71 -22.74
CA ARG A 61 0.16 6.05 -24.17
C ARG A 61 1.09 5.11 -24.94
N PHE A 62 0.66 3.86 -25.14
CA PHE A 62 1.40 2.92 -25.99
C PHE A 62 0.74 2.81 -27.36
N ALA A 63 1.55 2.83 -28.40
CA ALA A 63 1.13 2.47 -29.75
C ALA A 63 1.37 0.98 -30.01
N VAL A 64 0.65 0.43 -30.99
CA VAL A 64 0.95 -0.91 -31.50
C VAL A 64 2.36 -0.87 -32.08
N ASN A 65 3.25 -1.78 -31.61
CA ASN A 65 4.68 -1.93 -31.95
C ASN A 65 5.70 -1.11 -31.13
N ASP A 66 5.30 -0.46 -30.03
CA ASP A 66 6.27 0.17 -29.13
C ASP A 66 7.14 -0.88 -28.38
N VAL A 67 8.46 -0.67 -28.40
CA VAL A 67 9.41 -1.50 -27.64
C VAL A 67 9.46 -1.00 -26.19
N VAL A 68 8.69 -1.63 -25.32
CA VAL A 68 8.60 -1.27 -23.89
C VAL A 68 9.38 -2.23 -23.00
N ARG A 69 10.07 -1.70 -21.99
CA ARG A 69 10.77 -2.49 -20.98
C ARG A 69 9.78 -2.99 -19.93
N ILE A 70 9.38 -4.25 -20.04
CA ILE A 70 8.53 -4.91 -19.03
C ILE A 70 9.42 -5.39 -17.88
N SER A 71 9.16 -4.94 -16.65
CA SER A 71 9.88 -5.44 -15.47
C SER A 71 9.48 -6.89 -15.16
N LYS A 72 10.44 -7.70 -14.68
CA LYS A 72 10.28 -9.15 -14.47
C LYS A 72 9.10 -9.52 -13.54
N VAL A 73 8.84 -8.69 -12.52
CA VAL A 73 7.75 -8.89 -11.54
C VAL A 73 6.38 -8.75 -12.20
N ARG A 74 6.25 -7.83 -13.17
CA ARG A 74 4.98 -7.59 -13.88
C ARG A 74 4.67 -8.70 -14.89
N LYS A 75 5.69 -9.28 -15.55
CA LYS A 75 5.52 -10.45 -16.43
C LYS A 75 4.93 -11.67 -15.70
N ALA A 76 5.34 -11.89 -14.45
CA ALA A 76 4.80 -12.97 -13.63
C ALA A 76 3.33 -12.74 -13.26
N LEU A 77 2.96 -11.48 -12.99
CA LEU A 77 1.61 -11.08 -12.63
C LEU A 77 0.64 -11.11 -13.84
N GLU A 78 1.06 -10.60 -15.00
CA GLU A 78 0.30 -10.67 -16.26
C GLU A 78 0.05 -12.11 -16.71
N LYS A 79 1.07 -12.98 -16.62
CA LYS A 79 0.89 -14.41 -16.94
C LYS A 79 -0.18 -15.04 -16.07
N LYS A 80 -0.17 -14.75 -14.76
CA LYS A 80 -1.14 -15.29 -13.81
C LYS A 80 -2.56 -14.77 -14.08
N LEU A 81 -2.71 -13.47 -14.33
CA LEU A 81 -4.00 -12.83 -14.64
C LEU A 81 -4.62 -13.32 -15.95
N SER A 82 -3.81 -13.53 -17.00
CA SER A 82 -4.28 -14.13 -18.25
C SER A 82 -4.86 -15.52 -18.01
N THR A 83 -4.14 -16.38 -17.26
CA THR A 83 -4.61 -17.73 -16.96
C THR A 83 -5.93 -17.73 -16.18
N TYR A 84 -6.12 -16.80 -15.25
CA TYR A 84 -7.39 -16.68 -14.51
C TYR A 84 -8.54 -16.19 -15.37
N LEU A 85 -8.31 -15.26 -16.31
CA LEU A 85 -9.32 -14.78 -17.24
C LEU A 85 -9.72 -15.87 -18.24
N ASP A 86 -8.75 -16.64 -18.73
CA ASP A 86 -9.00 -17.77 -19.63
C ASP A 86 -9.83 -18.86 -18.92
N LEU A 87 -9.47 -19.23 -17.70
CA LEU A 87 -10.24 -20.20 -16.89
C LEU A 87 -11.65 -19.69 -16.56
N ARG A 88 -11.81 -18.40 -16.28
CA ARG A 88 -13.12 -17.79 -15.99
C ARG A 88 -14.02 -17.79 -17.22
N ASN A 89 -13.47 -17.48 -18.39
CA ASN A 89 -14.21 -17.51 -19.65
C ASN A 89 -14.62 -18.94 -20.03
N LEU A 90 -13.74 -19.92 -19.78
CA LEU A 90 -14.04 -21.34 -19.99
C LEU A 90 -15.13 -21.85 -19.04
N LEU A 91 -15.09 -21.48 -17.76
CA LEU A 91 -16.14 -21.82 -16.78
C LEU A 91 -17.48 -21.15 -17.10
N SER A 92 -17.47 -19.89 -17.54
CA SER A 92 -18.70 -19.21 -17.97
C SER A 92 -19.28 -19.76 -19.28
N ALA A 93 -18.47 -20.42 -20.10
CA ALA A 93 -18.90 -21.06 -21.33
C ALA A 93 -19.46 -22.48 -21.09
N SER A 94 -19.07 -23.15 -20.00
CA SER A 94 -19.63 -24.45 -19.60
C SER A 94 -20.96 -24.36 -18.86
N ASP A 95 -21.33 -23.19 -18.33
CA ASP A 95 -22.58 -22.96 -17.59
C ASP A 95 -23.79 -22.58 -18.49
N ILE A 96 -23.65 -22.70 -19.83
CA ILE A 96 -24.69 -22.34 -20.83
C ILE A 96 -25.34 -23.60 -21.49
N GLN A 97 -25.22 -24.78 -20.89
CA GLN A 97 -25.96 -26.00 -21.28
C GLN A 97 -26.86 -26.49 -20.17
#